data_AF-A0AAD7DRE9-F1
#
_entry.id   AF-A0AAD7DRE9-F1
#
_cell.length_a   1.000
_cell.length_b   1.000
_cell.length_c   1.000
_cell.angle_alpha   90.00
_cell.angle_beta   90.00
_cell.angle_gamma   90.00
#
_symmetry.space_group_name_H-M   'P 1'
#
loop_
_entity.id
_entity.type
_entity.pdbx_description
1 polymer ?
#
loop_
_entity_poly.entity_id
_entity_poly.type
_entity_poly.pdbx_seq_one_letter_code
_entity_poly.pdbx_strand_id
1 'polypeptide(L)'
;MEAVTDPHQKIGVALLAMYVTQLLLGGFIHFVKLPIRGHRPPQNYLHAVLGLAIIALAAYQIHYGLTIEWLLTGQGPVPGSALNAWLALIIVFWALYFLGMALLPRQFSREKEGRAAMRRAAAAKGGEVRA
;
A
#
# COMPACT_ATOMS: atom_id res chain seq x y z
N MET A 1 -10.23 25.81 -18.78
CA MET A 1 -9.43 24.81 -18.05
C MET A 1 -8.58 24.12 -19.10
N GLU A 2 -7.27 24.24 -19.04
CA GLU A 2 -6.37 23.53 -19.95
C GLU A 2 -6.56 22.03 -19.76
N ALA A 3 -6.71 21.29 -20.86
CA ALA A 3 -7.00 19.86 -20.79
C ALA A 3 -5.77 19.08 -20.30
N VAL A 4 -5.99 18.07 -19.46
CA VAL A 4 -4.96 17.10 -19.02
C VAL A 4 -4.62 16.19 -20.20
N THR A 5 -3.72 16.63 -21.08
CA THR A 5 -3.41 15.92 -22.33
C THR A 5 -2.16 15.06 -22.23
N ASP A 6 -1.17 15.51 -21.48
CA ASP A 6 0.12 14.86 -21.34
C ASP A 6 0.04 13.58 -20.45
N PRO A 7 0.73 12.47 -20.81
CA PRO A 7 0.80 11.27 -19.97
C PRO A 7 1.23 11.51 -18.51
N HIS A 8 2.24 12.35 -18.24
CA HIS A 8 2.67 12.63 -16.87
C HIS A 8 1.56 13.27 -16.04
N GLN A 9 0.84 14.24 -16.61
CA GLN A 9 -0.31 14.87 -15.96
C GLN A 9 -1.46 13.88 -15.73
N LYS A 10 -1.79 13.04 -16.72
CA LYS A 10 -2.83 12.00 -16.60
C LYS A 10 -2.52 11.03 -15.48
N ILE A 11 -1.27 10.58 -15.39
CA ILE A 11 -0.81 9.69 -14.31
C ILE A 11 -0.92 10.41 -12.97
N GLY A 12 -0.58 11.69 -12.89
CA GLY A 12 -0.70 12.49 -11.67
C GLY A 12 -2.13 12.61 -11.16
N VAL A 13 -3.08 12.87 -12.06
CA VAL A 13 -4.52 12.89 -11.72
C VAL A 13 -4.99 11.51 -11.26
N ALA A 14 -4.56 10.44 -11.94
CA ALA A 14 -4.89 9.08 -11.53
C ALA A 14 -4.32 8.76 -10.14
N LEU A 15 -3.07 9.14 -9.86
CA LEU A 15 -2.43 8.97 -8.56
C LEU A 15 -3.15 9.74 -7.46
N LEU A 16 -3.58 10.97 -7.73
CA LEU A 16 -4.36 11.76 -6.77
C LEU A 16 -5.69 11.05 -6.43
N ALA A 17 -6.41 10.56 -7.44
CA ALA A 17 -7.66 9.83 -7.23
C ALA A 17 -7.44 8.52 -6.46
N MET A 18 -6.41 7.76 -6.81
CA MET A 18 -6.03 6.53 -6.10
C MET A 18 -5.62 6.84 -4.64
N TYR A 19 -4.87 7.91 -4.40
CA TYR A 19 -4.45 8.33 -3.07
C TYR A 19 -5.62 8.73 -2.18
N VAL A 20 -6.57 9.54 -2.69
CA VAL A 20 -7.80 9.87 -1.95
C VAL A 20 -8.58 8.60 -1.63
N THR A 21 -8.73 7.69 -2.60
CA THR A 21 -9.39 6.39 -2.38
C THR A 21 -8.69 5.58 -1.30
N GLN A 22 -7.36 5.55 -1.31
CA GLN A 22 -6.54 4.84 -0.32
C GLN A 22 -6.72 5.43 1.09
N LEU A 23 -6.78 6.76 1.23
CA LEU A 23 -7.02 7.43 2.51
C LEU A 23 -8.42 7.13 3.05
N LEU A 24 -9.45 7.22 2.21
CA LEU A 24 -10.83 6.91 2.60
C LEU A 24 -10.96 5.44 3.00
N LEU A 25 -10.38 4.53 2.23
CA LEU A 25 -10.36 3.09 2.54
C LEU A 25 -9.61 2.80 3.84
N GLY A 26 -8.44 3.42 4.04
CA GLY A 26 -7.66 3.29 5.27
C GLY A 26 -8.43 3.81 6.49
N GLY A 27 -9.03 5.00 6.38
CA GLY A 27 -9.90 5.56 7.39
C GLY A 27 -11.05 4.62 7.72
N PHE A 28 -11.77 4.14 6.71
CA PHE A 28 -12.85 3.18 6.90
C PHE A 28 -12.40 1.92 7.64
N ILE A 29 -11.26 1.32 7.27
CA ILE A 29 -10.72 0.12 7.94
C ILE A 29 -10.39 0.38 9.42
N HIS A 30 -9.83 1.55 9.73
CA HIS A 30 -9.44 1.89 11.09
C HIS A 30 -10.63 2.26 11.98
N PHE A 31 -11.63 2.95 11.45
CA PHE A 31 -12.79 3.43 12.22
C PHE A 31 -13.97 2.45 12.22
N VAL A 32 -14.11 1.63 11.19
CA VAL A 32 -15.23 0.67 11.03
C VAL A 32 -14.70 -0.76 11.12
N LYS A 33 -14.72 -1.32 12.34
CA LYS A 33 -14.32 -2.70 12.58
C LYS A 33 -15.47 -3.65 12.22
N LEU A 34 -15.50 -4.12 10.97
CA LEU A 34 -16.43 -5.17 10.56
C LEU A 34 -16.04 -6.49 11.25
N PRO A 35 -16.94 -7.13 12.03
CA PRO A 35 -16.63 -8.34 12.78
C PRO A 35 -16.61 -9.56 11.85
N ILE A 36 -15.56 -9.71 11.04
CA ILE A 36 -15.31 -10.95 10.29
C ILE A 36 -14.56 -11.90 11.21
N ARG A 37 -15.26 -12.92 11.71
CA ARG A 37 -14.71 -13.88 12.67
C ARG A 37 -13.55 -14.65 12.05
N GLY A 38 -12.36 -14.44 12.60
CA GLY A 38 -11.20 -15.31 12.38
C GLY A 38 -10.36 -15.05 11.13
N HIS A 39 -10.65 -14.02 10.34
CA HIS A 39 -9.83 -13.66 9.17
C HIS A 39 -9.65 -12.15 9.06
N ARG A 40 -8.58 -11.73 8.39
CA ARG A 40 -8.41 -10.33 8.00
C ARG A 40 -9.54 -9.97 7.03
N PRO A 41 -10.24 -8.85 7.27
CA PRO A 41 -11.26 -8.42 6.33
C PRO A 41 -10.68 -8.19 4.92
N PRO A 42 -11.40 -8.55 3.84
CA PRO A 42 -10.91 -8.41 2.46
C PRO A 42 -10.40 -7.01 2.12
N GLN A 43 -11.02 -5.98 2.69
CA GLN A 43 -10.62 -4.58 2.50
C GLN A 43 -9.18 -4.29 2.94
N ASN A 44 -8.62 -5.05 3.90
CA ASN A 44 -7.22 -4.87 4.31
C ASN A 44 -6.25 -5.28 3.20
N TYR A 45 -6.58 -6.34 2.46
CA TYR A 45 -5.78 -6.78 1.32
C TYR A 45 -5.92 -5.78 0.16
N LEU A 46 -7.14 -5.30 -0.10
CA LEU A 46 -7.36 -4.24 -1.09
C LEU A 46 -6.54 -2.99 -0.77
N HIS A 47 -6.56 -2.53 0.48
CA HIS A 47 -5.77 -1.38 0.93
C HIS A 47 -4.27 -1.59 0.74
N ALA A 48 -3.75 -2.77 1.06
CA ALA A 48 -2.33 -3.09 0.85
C ALA A 48 -1.97 -3.11 -0.64
N VAL A 49 -2.75 -3.79 -1.48
CA VAL A 49 -2.50 -3.88 -2.93
C VAL A 49 -2.62 -2.52 -3.60
N LEU A 50 -3.65 -1.74 -3.28
CA LEU A 50 -3.83 -0.39 -3.81
C LEU A 50 -2.65 0.51 -3.41
N GLY A 51 -2.20 0.43 -2.16
CA GLY A 51 -1.02 1.16 -1.69
C GLY A 51 0.25 0.82 -2.49
N LEU A 52 0.49 -0.46 -2.77
CA LEU A 52 1.64 -0.87 -3.61
C LEU A 52 1.52 -0.38 -5.05
N ALA A 53 0.31 -0.44 -5.62
CA ALA A 53 0.06 0.08 -6.96
C ALA A 53 0.32 1.59 -7.04
N ILE A 54 -0.09 2.36 -6.04
CA ILE A 54 0.20 3.81 -5.94
C ILE A 54 1.70 4.05 -5.92
N ILE A 55 2.45 3.34 -5.07
CA ILE A 55 3.91 3.53 -4.99
C ILE A 55 4.60 3.17 -6.31
N ALA A 56 4.24 2.06 -6.94
CA ALA A 56 4.80 1.65 -8.22
C ALA A 56 4.49 2.67 -9.33
N LEU A 57 3.25 3.16 -9.40
CA LEU A 57 2.85 4.14 -10.40
C LEU A 57 3.49 5.52 -10.14
N ALA A 58 3.65 5.92 -8.87
CA ALA A 58 4.35 7.15 -8.50
C ALA A 58 5.85 7.09 -8.87
N ALA A 59 6.50 5.95 -8.61
CA ALA A 59 7.87 5.71 -9.04
C ALA A 59 8.04 5.89 -10.55
N TYR A 60 7.13 5.31 -11.33
CA TYR A 60 7.08 5.46 -12.78
C TYR A 60 6.83 6.91 -13.19
N GLN A 61 5.86 7.60 -12.57
CA GLN A 61 5.54 8.99 -12.88
C GLN A 61 6.76 9.91 -12.65
N ILE A 62 7.49 9.73 -11.55
CA ILE A 62 8.71 10.48 -11.25
C ILE A 62 9.78 10.21 -12.31
N HIS A 63 10.01 8.94 -12.66
CA HIS A 63 10.98 8.58 -13.70
C HIS A 63 10.62 9.20 -15.05
N TYR A 64 9.35 9.13 -15.44
CA TYR A 64 8.86 9.76 -16.67
C TYR A 64 9.07 11.27 -16.63
N GLY A 65 8.76 11.92 -15.51
CA GLY A 65 8.98 13.36 -15.32
C GLY A 65 10.46 13.75 -15.46
N LEU A 66 11.37 12.95 -14.90
CA LEU A 66 12.81 13.17 -15.00
C LEU A 66 13.35 12.90 -16.42
N THR A 67 12.89 11.85 -17.10
CA THR A 67 13.51 11.41 -18.36
C THR A 67 12.88 12.00 -19.60
N ILE A 68 11.61 12.42 -19.53
CA ILE A 68 10.84 12.94 -20.66
C ILE A 68 10.49 14.41 -20.41
N GLU A 69 9.67 14.70 -19.40
CA GLU A 69 9.14 16.06 -19.18
C GLU A 69 10.25 17.09 -18.93
N TRP A 70 11.27 16.73 -18.16
CA TRP A 70 12.40 17.62 -17.90
C TRP A 70 13.12 18.08 -19.18
N LEU A 71 13.24 17.19 -20.17
CA LEU A 71 13.87 17.56 -21.44
C LEU A 71 13.03 18.58 -22.21
N LEU A 72 11.71 18.52 -22.05
CA LEU A 72 10.77 19.44 -22.69
C LEU A 72 10.82 20.85 -22.07
N THR A 73 11.34 21.01 -20.85
CA THR A 73 11.48 22.34 -20.23
C THR A 73 12.67 23.14 -20.76
N GLY A 74 13.49 22.56 -21.65
CA GLY A 74 14.64 23.25 -22.26
C GLY A 74 15.83 23.48 -21.31
N GLN A 75 15.86 22.83 -20.15
CA GLN A 75 16.91 23.01 -19.13
C GLN A 75 18.14 22.10 -19.35
N GLY A 76 18.18 21.37 -20.47
CA GLY A 76 19.22 20.38 -20.74
C GLY A 76 18.97 19.05 -20.03
N PRO A 77 19.91 18.10 -20.11
CA PRO A 77 19.74 16.77 -19.54
C PRO A 77 19.66 16.80 -18.00
N VAL A 78 18.83 15.93 -17.43
CA VAL A 78 18.79 15.74 -15.97
C VAL A 78 20.18 15.32 -15.47
N PRO A 79 20.68 15.90 -14.37
CA PRO A 79 21.92 15.46 -13.75
C PRO A 79 21.87 13.97 -13.41
N GLY A 80 22.92 13.22 -13.75
CA GLY A 80 22.98 11.78 -13.45
C GLY A 80 22.81 11.45 -11.96
N SER A 81 23.16 12.38 -11.06
CA SER A 81 22.91 12.25 -9.61
C SER A 81 21.43 12.13 -9.26
N ALA A 82 20.53 12.81 -9.97
CA ALA A 82 19.09 12.73 -9.73
C ALA A 82 18.52 11.36 -10.16
N LEU A 83 18.97 10.84 -11.30
CA LEU A 83 18.59 9.49 -11.77
C LEU A 83 19.15 8.41 -10.83
N ASN A 84 20.38 8.56 -10.37
CA ASN A 84 20.98 7.67 -9.38
C ASN A 84 20.25 7.71 -8.04
N ALA A 85 19.84 8.91 -7.58
CA ALA A 85 19.07 9.06 -6.35
C ALA A 85 17.69 8.40 -6.47
N TRP A 86 16.98 8.60 -7.60
CA TRP A 86 15.73 7.91 -7.88
C TRP A 86 15.91 6.38 -7.84
N LEU A 87 16.92 5.86 -8.54
CA LEU A 87 17.20 4.42 -8.57
C LEU A 87 17.52 3.87 -7.17
N ALA A 88 18.36 4.57 -6.40
CA ALA A 88 18.69 4.19 -5.04
C ALA A 88 17.45 4.13 -4.15
N LEU A 89 16.56 5.12 -4.22
CA LEU A 89 15.31 5.14 -3.46
C LEU A 89 14.40 3.96 -3.81
N ILE A 90 14.28 3.63 -5.10
CA ILE A 90 13.50 2.47 -5.55
C ILE A 90 14.08 1.17 -5.01
N ILE A 91 15.39 0.97 -5.12
CA ILE A 91 16.07 -0.23 -4.60
C ILE A 91 15.88 -0.35 -3.09
N VAL A 92 16.14 0.73 -2.35
CA VAL A 92 16.01 0.74 -0.88
C VAL A 92 14.57 0.46 -0.47
N PHE A 93 13.59 1.12 -1.09
CA PHE A 93 12.17 0.90 -0.77
C PHE A 93 11.78 -0.57 -0.94
N TRP A 94 12.06 -1.16 -2.11
CA TRP A 94 11.68 -2.54 -2.38
C TRP A 94 12.46 -3.53 -1.50
N ALA A 95 13.76 -3.31 -1.29
CA ALA A 95 14.55 -4.14 -0.38
C ALA A 95 13.96 -4.16 1.03
N LEU A 96 13.63 -2.98 1.59
CA LEU A 96 13.00 -2.88 2.90
C LEU A 96 11.59 -3.50 2.92
N TYR A 97 10.82 -3.34 1.84
CA TYR A 97 9.50 -3.93 1.72
C TYR A 97 9.55 -5.46 1.77
N PHE A 98 10.42 -6.08 0.95
CA PHE A 98 10.61 -7.53 0.95
C PHE A 98 11.20 -8.05 2.26
N LEU A 99 12.14 -7.31 2.86
CA LEU A 99 12.67 -7.63 4.19
C LEU A 99 11.56 -7.63 5.25
N GLY A 100 10.66 -6.64 5.22
CA GLY A 100 9.48 -6.61 6.10
C GLY A 100 8.55 -7.81 5.88
N MET A 101 8.37 -8.24 4.63
CA MET A 101 7.56 -9.43 4.31
C MET A 101 8.17 -10.73 4.84
N ALA A 102 9.48 -10.80 5.12
CA ALA A 102 10.07 -11.95 5.80
C ALA A 102 9.50 -12.17 7.22
N LEU A 103 8.82 -11.17 7.80
CA LEU A 103 8.14 -11.26 9.09
C LEU A 103 6.69 -11.82 8.99
N LEU A 104 6.18 -12.07 7.78
CA LEU A 104 4.82 -12.62 7.58
C LEU A 104 4.56 -13.97 8.27
N PRO A 105 5.49 -14.95 8.27
CA PRO A 105 5.27 -16.21 8.96
C PRO A 105 5.03 -16.01 10.46
N ARG A 106 5.78 -15.09 11.08
CA ARG A 106 5.62 -14.72 12.49
C ARG A 106 4.26 -14.08 12.74
N GLN A 107 3.80 -13.23 11.84
CA GLN A 107 2.46 -12.65 11.91
C GLN A 107 1.37 -13.73 11.84
N PHE A 108 1.47 -14.67 10.89
CA PHE A 108 0.49 -15.75 10.75
C PHE A 108 0.45 -16.71 11.95
N SER A 109 1.59 -16.98 12.59
CA SER A 109 1.61 -17.78 13.84
C SER A 109 0.82 -17.10 14.94
N ARG A 110 1.06 -15.81 15.17
CA ARG A 110 0.36 -15.02 16.20
C ARG A 110 -1.14 -14.94 15.95
N GLU A 111 -1.55 -14.78 14.69
CA GLU A 111 -2.97 -14.81 14.34
C GLU A 111 -3.60 -16.19 14.57
N LYS A 112 -2.88 -17.28 14.28
CA LYS A 112 -3.35 -18.65 14.55
C LYS A 112 -3.54 -18.89 16.05
N GLU A 113 -2.56 -18.50 16.86
CA GLU A 113 -2.62 -18.59 18.33
C GLU A 113 -3.79 -17.77 18.88
N GLY A 114 -3.97 -16.54 18.42
CA GLY A 114 -5.10 -15.68 18.79
C GLY A 114 -6.46 -16.31 18.44
N ARG A 115 -6.58 -16.92 17.26
CA ARG A 115 -7.80 -17.66 16.87
C ARG A 115 -8.06 -18.87 17.76
N ALA A 116 -7.02 -19.63 18.11
CA ALA A 116 -7.16 -20.78 19.00
C ALA A 116 -7.61 -20.35 20.41
N ALA A 117 -7.03 -19.27 20.94
CA ALA A 117 -7.43 -18.70 22.23
C ALA A 117 -8.91 -18.24 22.23
N MET A 118 -9.35 -17.53 21.18
CA MET A 118 -10.76 -17.13 21.04
C MET A 118 -11.72 -18.33 21.00
N ARG A 119 -11.36 -19.40 20.27
CA ARG A 119 -12.18 -20.63 20.21
C ARG A 119 -12.29 -21.31 21.57
N ARG A 120 -11.18 -21.40 22.33
CA ARG A 120 -11.17 -21.96 23.70
C ARG A 120 -12.04 -21.14 24.65
N ALA A 121 -11.93 -19.81 24.62
CA ALA A 121 -12.74 -18.91 25.45
C ALA A 121 -14.24 -19.02 25.14
N ALA A 122 -14.62 -19.14 23.87
CA ALA A 122 -16.02 -19.35 23.47
C ALA A 122 -16.57 -20.71 23.96
N ALA A 123 -15.77 -21.78 23.90
CA ALA A 123 -16.17 -23.10 24.38
C ALA A 123 -16.39 -23.12 25.90
N ALA A 124 -15.51 -22.46 26.68
CA ALA A 124 -15.65 -22.36 28.13
C ALA A 124 -16.95 -21.63 28.53
N LYS A 125 -17.24 -20.47 27.93
CA LYS A 125 -18.49 -19.73 28.16
C LYS A 125 -19.74 -20.53 27.76
N GLY A 126 -19.67 -21.32 26.68
CA GLY A 126 -20.77 -22.17 26.25
C GLY A 126 -21.03 -23.36 27.20
N GLY A 127 -20.01 -23.80 27.93
CA GLY A 127 -20.11 -24.82 28.97
C GLY A 127 -20.75 -24.30 30.26
N GLU A 128 -20.39 -23.09 30.70
CA GLU A 128 -20.99 -22.44 31.87
C GLU A 128 -22.49 -22.15 31.73
N VAL A 129 -22.96 -21.85 30.51
CA VAL A 129 -24.40 -21.57 30.26
C VAL A 129 -25.24 -22.86 30.21
N ARG A 130 -24.61 -24.02 30.07
CA ARG A 130 -25.28 -25.33 29.95
C ARG A 130 -25.24 -26.17 31.23
N ALA A 131 -24.52 -25.73 32.26
CA ALA A 131 -24.44 -26.34 33.58
C ALA A 131 -25.39 -25.63 34.56
#